data_AF-A0A1Q9VN16-F1
#
_entry.id   AF-A0A1Q9VN16-F1
#
_cell.length_a   1.000
_cell.length_b   1.000
_cell.length_c   1.000
_cell.angle_alpha   90.00
_cell.angle_beta   90.00
_cell.angle_gamma   90.00
#
_symmetry.space_group_name_H-M   'P 1'
#
loop_
_entity.id
_entity.type
_entity.pdbx_description
1 polymer ?
#
loop_
_entity_poly.entity_id
_entity_poly.type
_entity_poly.pdbx_seq_one_letter_code
_entity_poly.pdbx_strand_id
1 'polypeptide(L)' 'MRVLEQAVRLRAIVELATVDDGGAVNLWQADQRSTALREVDRASRRAVGAATLWVEGTRA' A
#
# COMPACT_ATOMS: atom_id res chain seq x y z
N MET A 1 -11.59 -12.19 -5.44
CA MET A 1 -10.30 -11.95 -6.13
C MET A 1 -9.99 -10.47 -6.31
N ARG A 2 -10.85 -9.67 -6.97
CA ARG A 2 -10.61 -8.25 -7.30
C ARG A 2 -10.02 -7.39 -6.16
N VAL A 3 -10.57 -7.48 -4.95
CA VAL A 3 -10.08 -6.69 -3.80
C VAL A 3 -8.66 -7.07 -3.40
N LEU A 4 -8.33 -8.36 -3.39
CA LEU A 4 -6.98 -8.83 -3.07
C LEU A 4 -5.96 -8.32 -4.10
N GLU A 5 -6.27 -8.45 -5.38
CA GLU A 5 -5.42 -7.96 -6.48
C GLU A 5 -5.20 -6.45 -6.40
N GLN A 6 -6.27 -5.69 -6.17
CA GLN A 6 -6.18 -4.24 -6.01
C GLN A 6 -5.36 -3.84 -4.78
N ALA A 7 -5.54 -4.53 -3.65
CA ALA A 7 -4.80 -4.26 -2.43
C ALA A 7 -3.31 -4.57 -2.58
N VAL A 8 -2.95 -5.68 -3.23
CA VAL A 8 -1.56 -6.04 -3.54
C VAL A 8 -0.94 -5.02 -4.50
N ARG A 9 -1.66 -4.64 -5.57
CA ARG A 9 -1.18 -3.62 -6.51
C ARG A 9 -0.96 -2.27 -5.83
N LEU A 10 -1.87 -1.87 -4.95
CA LEU A 10 -1.74 -0.61 -4.22
C LEU A 10 -0.50 -0.60 -3.33
N ARG A 11 -0.17 -1.73 -2.68
CA ARG A 11 1.09 -1.86 -1.92
C ARG A 11 2.32 -1.68 -2.80
N ALA A 12 2.34 -2.31 -3.98
CA ALA A 12 3.47 -2.16 -4.92
C ALA A 12 3.62 -0.69 -5.39
N ILE A 13 2.51 0.02 -5.59
CA ILE A 13 2.53 1.45 -5.93
C ILE A 13 3.09 2.28 -4.77
N VAL A 14 2.65 2.02 -3.53
CA VAL A 14 3.15 2.75 -2.35
C VAL A 14 4.64 2.47 -2.14
N GLU A 15 5.08 1.24 -2.29
CA GLU A 15 6.50 0.87 -2.22
C GLU A 15 7.32 1.66 -3.24
N LEU A 16 6.88 1.66 -4.51
CA LEU A 16 7.54 2.43 -5.57
C LEU A 16 7.55 3.93 -5.29
N ALA A 17 6.43 4.49 -4.83
CA ALA A 17 6.28 5.91 -4.56
C ALA A 17 7.01 6.38 -3.29
N THR A 18 7.39 5.45 -2.40
CA THR A 18 8.17 5.76 -1.19
C THR A 18 9.66 5.86 -1.52
N VAL A 19 10.13 5.19 -2.58
CA VAL A 19 11.49 5.37 -3.07
C VAL A 19 11.61 6.76 -3.66
N ASP A 20 12.48 7.59 -3.10
CA ASP A 20 12.84 8.86 -3.71
C ASP A 20 13.88 8.65 -4.80
N ASP A 21 13.51 8.93 -6.05
CA ASP A 21 14.32 8.80 -7.26
C ASP A 21 15.14 10.07 -7.56
N GLY A 22 15.30 10.95 -6.57
CA GLY A 22 15.98 12.25 -6.69
C GLY A 22 15.05 13.43 -6.93
N GLY A 23 13.73 13.23 -6.86
CA GLY A 23 12.73 14.30 -7.01
C GLY A 23 12.58 15.19 -5.77
N ALA A 24 12.98 14.75 -4.58
CA ALA A 24 12.98 15.59 -3.39
C ALA A 24 14.24 16.47 -3.32
N VAL A 25 14.05 17.79 -3.23
CA VAL A 25 15.19 18.72 -3.10
C VAL A 25 15.67 18.87 -1.65
N ASN A 26 14.96 18.28 -0.68
CA ASN A 26 15.36 18.19 0.72
C ASN A 26 14.71 17.00 1.44
N LEU A 27 15.24 16.68 2.63
CA LEU A 27 14.75 15.58 3.48
C LEU A 27 13.27 15.75 3.88
N TRP A 28 12.82 16.99 4.07
CA TRP A 28 11.44 17.28 4.46
C TRP A 28 10.44 16.89 3.35
N GLN A 29 10.76 17.12 2.08
CA GLN A 29 9.90 16.69 0.98
C GLN A 29 9.80 15.17 0.84
N ALA A 30 10.91 14.45 1.09
CA ALA A 30 10.91 12.99 1.12
C ALA A 30 10.06 12.44 2.30
N ASP A 31 10.14 13.06 3.48
CA ASP A 31 9.32 12.69 4.64
C ASP A 31 7.83 13.01 4.44
N GLN A 32 7.50 14.16 3.83
CA GLN A 32 6.13 14.52 3.48
C GLN A 32 5.49 13.51 2.53
N ARG A 33 6.25 13.03 1.53
CA ARG A 33 5.80 11.98 0.60
C ARG A 33 5.51 10.68 1.36
N SER A 34 6.43 10.25 2.20
CA SER A 34 6.25 9.05 3.03
C SER A 34 5.02 9.18 3.94
N THR A 35 4.83 10.34 4.57
CA THR A 35 3.68 10.64 5.43
C THR A 35 2.36 10.60 4.66
N ALA A 36 2.30 11.18 3.47
CA ALA A 36 1.11 11.15 2.62
C ALA A 36 0.70 9.71 2.22
N LEU A 37 1.67 8.80 2.07
CA LEU A 37 1.43 7.42 1.67
C LEU A 37 1.07 6.48 2.84
N ARG A 38 1.29 6.88 4.10
CA ARG A 38 1.10 6.02 5.29
C ARG A 38 -0.30 5.43 5.39
N GLU A 39 -1.33 6.24 5.19
CA GLU A 39 -2.72 5.75 5.29
C GLU A 39 -3.09 4.81 4.14
N VAL A 40 -2.50 5.01 2.96
CA VAL A 40 -2.70 4.15 1.80
C VAL A 40 -2.05 2.78 2.03
N ASP A 41 -0.83 2.73 2.57
CA ASP A 41 -0.18 1.46 2.96
C ASP A 41 -1.02 0.73 4.03
N ARG A 42 -1.45 1.45 5.08
CA ARG A 42 -2.28 0.86 6.15
C ARG A 42 -3.59 0.28 5.61
N ALA A 43 -4.30 1.02 4.77
CA ALA A 43 -5.55 0.56 4.18
C ALA A 43 -5.33 -0.67 3.29
N SER A 44 -4.28 -0.66 2.45
CA SER A 44 -3.96 -1.77 1.56
C SER A 44 -3.60 -3.04 2.34
N ARG A 45 -2.84 -2.94 3.44
CA ARG A 45 -2.52 -4.09 4.32
C ARG A 45 -3.76 -4.70 4.96
N ARG A 46 -4.67 -3.85 5.46
CA ARG A 46 -5.95 -4.32 6.01
C ARG A 46 -6.81 -5.01 4.95
N ALA A 47 -6.85 -4.46 3.73
CA ALA A 47 -7.60 -5.04 2.62
C ALA A 47 -7.05 -6.40 2.19
N VAL A 48 -5.73 -6.60 2.17
CA VAL A 48 -5.11 -7.92 1.94
C VAL A 48 -5.58 -8.91 3.01
N GLY A 49 -5.43 -8.57 4.30
CA GLY A 49 -5.84 -9.45 5.39
C GLY A 49 -7.32 -9.82 5.33
N ALA A 50 -8.20 -8.85 5.14
CA ALA A 50 -9.64 -9.07 5.02
C ALA A 50 -9.99 -9.95 3.79
N ALA A 51 -9.34 -9.73 2.65
CA ALA A 51 -9.59 -10.51 1.45
C ALA A 51 -9.06 -11.95 1.57
N THR A 52 -7.91 -12.16 2.21
CA THR A 52 -7.38 -13.51 2.48
C THR A 52 -8.31 -14.29 3.41
N LEU A 53 -8.73 -13.67 4.52
CA LEU A 53 -9.68 -14.30 5.46
C LEU A 53 -11.01 -14.64 4.77
N TRP A 54 -11.52 -13.77 3.90
CA TRP A 54 -12.74 -14.03 3.15
C TRP A 54 -12.57 -15.19 2.14
N VAL A 55 -11.42 -15.27 1.46
CA VAL A 55 -11.12 -16.38 0.54
C VAL A 55 -10.99 -17.71 1.29
N GLU A 56 -10.44 -17.72 2.50
CA GLU A 56 -10.39 -18.92 3.34
C GLU A 56 -11.77 -19.33 3.84
N GLY A 57 -12.57 -18.37 4.33
CA GLY A 57 -13.93 -18.63 4.80
C GLY A 57 -14.91 -19.05 3.71
N THR A 58 -14.65 -18.72 2.43
CA THR A 58 -15.46 -19.19 1.29
C THR A 58 -15.06 -20.58 0.77
N ARG A 59 -13.94 -21.13 1.24
CA ARG A 59 -13.46 -22.48 0.89
C ARG A 59 -13.83 -23.54 1.93
N ALA A 60 -14.28 -23.12 3.11
CA ALA A 60 -14.77 -23.98 4.19
C ALA A 60 -16.27 -24.26 4.02
#